data_AF-A0A2A4FRN1-F1
#
_entry.id   AF-A0A2A4FRN1-F1
#
_cell.length_a   1.000
_cell.length_b   1.000
_cell.length_c   1.000
_cell.angle_alpha   90.00
_cell.angle_beta   90.00
_cell.angle_gamma   90.00
#
_symmetry.space_group_name_H-M   'P 1'
#
loop_
_entity.id
_entity.type
_entity.pdbx_description
1 polymer ?
#
loop_
_entity_poly.entity_id
_entity_poly.type
_entity_poly.pdbx_seq_one_letter_code
_entity_poly.pdbx_strand_id
1 'polypeptide(L)'
;MSEGGRDDEGMILVNVLLFVAIASGVLLLMITSEDSALERASRMREAARAMAIARGGEVSAVVALRRDAVVAPDSDSRAEPWGALSESGAPIEGGSFDLAIADAQDRFNINALMQPDPVAAGILGRIAGAVGMSEEQAAKATAAIRAAGPVSDLRPLGALGLPPGQLARLSGLVTALPYDSRINLNAASEDMLAVLTGDAMAARRIVATRERQGFVTAADLATLNVSMPQGAGLTSNLFWVRSRVRIGDTSQQLTSLIARKDTPDGGGKQAVVVGRWVGASAPVQAPRLP
;
A
#
# COMPACT_ATOMS: atom_id res chain seq x y z
N MET A 1 56.93 1.72 71.66
CA MET A 1 55.95 2.67 71.08
C MET A 1 56.24 2.81 69.60
N SER A 2 55.65 1.94 68.78
CA SER A 2 55.66 2.06 67.32
C SER A 2 54.51 1.21 66.78
N GLU A 3 53.29 1.72 66.89
CA GLU A 3 52.06 1.12 66.33
C GLU A 3 51.26 2.23 65.62
N GLY A 4 51.82 2.80 64.56
CA GLY A 4 51.13 3.83 63.76
C GLY A 4 51.32 3.72 62.24
N GLY A 5 52.23 2.86 61.75
CA GLY A 5 52.53 2.78 60.30
C GLY A 5 51.75 1.72 59.51
N ARG A 6 51.22 0.67 60.17
CA ARG A 6 50.55 -0.46 59.47
C ARG A 6 49.08 -0.19 59.18
N ASP A 7 48.41 0.61 60.01
CA ASP A 7 47.02 1.00 59.79
C ASP A 7 46.88 2.04 58.67
N ASP A 8 47.85 2.97 58.56
CA ASP A 8 47.91 3.94 57.47
C ASP A 8 48.23 3.29 56.12
N GLU A 9 49.14 2.31 56.05
CA GLU A 9 49.41 1.54 54.82
C GLU A 9 48.20 0.70 54.37
N GLY A 10 47.47 0.09 55.32
CA GLY A 10 46.23 -0.64 55.03
C GLY A 10 45.13 0.27 54.48
N MET A 11 44.95 1.46 55.07
CA MET A 11 44.00 2.48 54.61
C MET A 11 44.36 3.03 53.23
N ILE A 12 45.64 3.26 52.95
CA ILE A 12 46.12 3.71 51.63
C ILE A 12 45.80 2.64 50.57
N LEU A 13 46.09 1.37 50.85
CA LEU A 13 45.82 0.28 49.91
C LEU A 13 44.32 0.12 49.63
N VAL A 14 43.47 0.19 50.67
CA VAL A 14 42.00 0.11 50.52
C VAL A 14 41.48 1.27 49.67
N ASN A 15 41.96 2.49 49.93
CA ASN A 15 41.55 3.65 49.13
C ASN A 15 42.01 3.54 47.68
N VAL A 16 43.26 3.11 47.42
CA VAL A 16 43.77 2.91 46.06
C VAL A 16 42.96 1.84 45.33
N LEU A 17 42.67 0.72 45.97
CA LEU A 17 41.86 -0.35 45.38
C LEU A 17 40.42 0.11 45.11
N LEU A 18 39.84 0.92 46.00
CA LEU A 18 38.52 1.50 45.80
C LEU A 18 38.52 2.46 44.60
N PHE A 19 39.51 3.34 44.48
CA PHE A 19 39.65 4.22 43.33
C PHE A 19 39.83 3.45 42.02
N VAL A 20 40.66 2.40 42.01
CA VAL A 20 40.86 1.55 40.83
C VAL A 20 39.58 0.80 40.46
N ALA A 21 38.85 0.27 41.44
CA ALA A 21 37.58 -0.43 41.21
C ALA A 21 36.50 0.51 40.65
N ILE A 22 36.37 1.72 41.21
CA ILE A 22 35.45 2.74 40.70
C ILE A 22 35.84 3.18 39.30
N ALA A 23 37.12 3.48 39.06
CA ALA A 23 37.62 3.90 37.74
C ALA A 23 37.40 2.82 36.68
N SER A 24 37.65 1.55 37.02
CA SER A 24 37.40 0.40 36.13
C SER A 24 35.91 0.20 35.84
N GLY A 25 35.05 0.37 36.84
CA GLY A 25 33.59 0.33 36.68
C GLY A 25 33.08 1.45 35.77
N VAL A 26 33.59 2.68 35.95
CA VAL A 26 33.25 3.83 35.10
C VAL A 26 33.71 3.61 33.66
N LEU A 27 34.93 3.09 33.45
CA LEU A 27 35.46 2.78 32.11
C LEU A 27 34.56 1.76 31.37
N LEU A 28 34.14 0.69 32.05
CA LEU A 28 33.26 -0.33 31.48
C LEU A 28 31.88 0.23 31.12
N LEU A 29 31.33 1.10 31.97
CA LEU A 29 30.06 1.79 31.71
C LEU A 29 30.16 2.76 30.52
N MET A 30 31.29 3.47 30.35
CA MET A 30 31.51 4.36 29.20
C MET A 30 31.56 3.57 27.89
N ILE A 31 32.38 2.51 27.82
CA ILE A 31 32.54 1.67 26.62
C ILE A 31 31.19 1.10 26.16
N THR A 32 30.41 0.54 27.09
CA THR A 32 29.10 -0.03 26.77
C THR A 32 28.06 1.01 26.32
N SER A 33 28.18 2.26 26.79
CA SER A 33 27.31 3.37 26.36
C SER A 33 27.65 3.93 24.97
N GLU A 34 28.94 3.91 24.59
CA GLU A 34 29.44 4.40 23.30
C GLU A 34 29.07 3.47 22.14
N ASP A 35 29.21 2.16 22.31
CA ASP A 35 28.83 1.15 21.31
C ASP A 35 27.35 1.27 20.93
N SER A 36 26.48 1.48 21.93
CA SER A 36 25.04 1.68 21.74
C SER A 36 24.70 2.95 20.95
N ALA A 37 25.50 4.02 21.09
CA ALA A 37 25.27 5.27 20.37
C ALA A 37 25.69 5.16 18.90
N LEU A 38 26.82 4.50 18.63
CA LEU A 38 27.34 4.28 17.28
C LEU A 38 26.43 3.37 16.46
N GLU A 39 25.92 2.28 17.06
CA GLU A 39 24.95 1.41 16.40
C GLU A 39 23.65 2.13 16.04
N ARG A 40 23.10 2.93 16.97
CA ARG A 40 21.89 3.72 16.70
C ARG A 40 22.14 4.70 15.55
N ALA A 41 23.28 5.39 15.55
CA ALA A 41 23.65 6.29 14.48
C ALA A 41 23.79 5.55 13.13
N SER A 42 24.36 4.33 13.11
CA SER A 42 24.42 3.51 11.89
C SER A 42 23.04 3.12 11.39
N ARG A 43 22.19 2.56 12.26
CA ARG A 43 20.80 2.18 11.94
C ARG A 43 19.99 3.37 11.42
N MET A 44 20.17 4.55 12.01
CA MET A 44 19.51 5.77 11.54
C MET A 44 19.97 6.18 10.13
N ARG A 45 21.28 6.09 9.83
CA ARG A 45 21.80 6.37 8.48
C ARG A 45 21.29 5.36 7.46
N GLU A 46 21.31 4.06 7.78
CA GLU A 46 20.77 3.00 6.94
C GLU A 46 19.28 3.19 6.68
N ALA A 47 18.50 3.54 7.71
CA ALA A 47 17.08 3.83 7.57
C ALA A 47 16.82 5.04 6.67
N ALA A 48 17.59 6.12 6.83
CA ALA A 48 17.49 7.30 5.97
C ALA A 48 17.84 6.97 4.52
N ARG A 49 18.90 6.19 4.29
CA ARG A 49 19.31 5.70 2.96
C ARG A 49 18.23 4.83 2.34
N ALA A 50 17.72 3.84 3.08
CA ALA A 50 16.66 2.95 2.62
C ALA A 50 15.38 3.72 2.27
N MET A 51 14.99 4.70 3.08
CA MET A 51 13.85 5.56 2.79
C MET A 51 14.07 6.44 1.54
N ALA A 52 15.30 6.92 1.31
CA ALA A 52 15.62 7.69 0.11
C ALA A 52 15.47 6.84 -1.17
N ILE A 53 15.93 5.59 -1.13
CA ILE A 53 15.76 4.63 -2.23
C ILE A 53 14.27 4.30 -2.46
N ALA A 54 13.52 4.06 -1.38
CA ALA A 54 12.08 3.82 -1.45
C ALA A 54 11.32 4.99 -2.12
N ARG A 55 11.68 6.24 -1.79
CA ARG A 55 11.15 7.43 -2.49
C ARG A 55 11.58 7.51 -3.95
N GLY A 56 12.76 7.03 -4.31
CA GLY A 56 13.18 6.90 -5.70
C GLY A 56 12.22 6.00 -6.51
N GLY A 57 11.74 4.91 -5.91
CA GLY A 57 10.70 4.06 -6.49
C GLY A 57 9.37 4.80 -6.71
N GLU A 58 8.91 5.57 -5.71
CA GLU A 58 7.71 6.42 -5.83
C GLU A 58 7.84 7.44 -6.97
N VAL A 59 8.97 8.15 -7.06
CA VAL A 59 9.22 9.13 -8.13
C VAL A 59 9.26 8.45 -9.50
N SER A 60 9.86 7.26 -9.60
CA SER A 60 9.89 6.48 -10.85
C SER A 60 8.49 6.13 -11.32
N ALA A 61 7.61 5.71 -10.39
CA ALA A 61 6.21 5.45 -10.69
C ALA A 61 5.44 6.71 -11.12
N VAL A 62 5.66 7.86 -10.46
CA VAL A 62 5.07 9.15 -10.87
C VAL A 62 5.45 9.50 -12.30
N VAL A 63 6.73 9.38 -12.67
CA VAL A 63 7.20 9.67 -14.02
C VAL A 63 6.60 8.70 -15.05
N ALA A 64 6.57 7.40 -14.74
CA ALA A 64 6.00 6.38 -15.61
C ALA A 64 4.50 6.64 -15.86
N LEU A 65 3.72 6.86 -14.81
CA LEU A 65 2.27 7.10 -14.91
C LEU A 65 1.92 8.43 -15.61
N ARG A 66 2.77 9.45 -15.46
CA ARG A 66 2.63 10.71 -16.21
C ARG A 66 2.88 10.49 -17.69
N ARG A 67 3.94 9.74 -18.06
CA ARG A 67 4.24 9.41 -19.46
C ARG A 67 3.13 8.57 -20.07
N ASP A 68 2.68 7.57 -19.34
CA ASP A 68 1.61 6.65 -19.73
C ASP A 68 0.33 7.40 -20.11
N ALA A 69 -0.08 8.38 -19.29
CA ALA A 69 -1.26 9.20 -19.57
C ALA A 69 -1.21 10.02 -20.87
N VAL A 70 -0.02 10.21 -21.44
CA VAL A 70 0.19 10.88 -22.73
C VAL A 70 0.27 9.86 -23.87
N VAL A 71 0.90 8.71 -23.63
CA VAL A 71 1.17 7.70 -24.65
C VAL A 71 -0.03 6.77 -24.90
N ALA A 72 -0.76 6.42 -23.84
CA ALA A 72 -1.89 5.50 -23.87
C ALA A 72 -3.07 6.04 -23.03
N PRO A 73 -3.74 7.13 -23.45
CA PRO A 73 -4.78 7.77 -22.65
C PRO A 73 -6.11 6.98 -22.57
N ASP A 74 -6.33 6.03 -23.48
CA ASP A 74 -7.64 5.40 -23.71
C ASP A 74 -7.87 4.11 -22.94
N SER A 75 -6.83 3.54 -22.34
CA SER A 75 -6.91 2.32 -21.55
C SER A 75 -5.74 2.25 -20.57
N ASP A 76 -5.97 1.67 -19.40
CA ASP A 76 -4.93 1.34 -18.44
C ASP A 76 -4.93 -0.16 -18.16
N SER A 77 -3.77 -0.80 -18.18
CA SER A 77 -3.63 -2.24 -17.90
C SER A 77 -2.25 -2.56 -17.34
N ARG A 78 -2.15 -3.69 -16.63
CA ARG A 78 -0.86 -4.15 -16.08
C ARG A 78 0.19 -4.48 -17.15
N ALA A 79 -0.22 -4.65 -18.41
CA ALA A 79 0.69 -4.92 -19.52
C ALA A 79 1.45 -3.68 -20.02
N GLU A 80 1.10 -2.49 -19.53
CA GLU A 80 1.76 -1.24 -19.90
C GLU A 80 3.13 -1.07 -19.22
N PRO A 81 4.00 -0.16 -19.73
CA PRO A 81 5.35 0.01 -19.21
C PRO A 81 5.41 0.34 -17.71
N TRP A 82 4.40 1.01 -17.14
CA TRP A 82 4.36 1.27 -15.69
C TRP A 82 4.20 -0.02 -14.89
N GLY A 83 3.51 -1.04 -15.41
CA GLY A 83 3.30 -2.33 -14.73
C GLY A 83 4.60 -3.11 -14.54
N ALA A 84 5.54 -2.96 -15.47
CA ALA A 84 6.87 -3.56 -15.44
C ALA A 84 7.79 -2.98 -14.35
N LEU A 85 7.39 -1.89 -13.67
CA LEU A 85 8.11 -1.40 -12.49
C LEU A 85 7.98 -2.35 -11.29
N SER A 86 6.98 -3.24 -11.28
CA SER A 86 6.88 -4.25 -10.23
C SER A 86 8.08 -5.19 -10.28
N GLU A 87 8.88 -5.19 -9.23
CA GLU A 87 10.18 -5.84 -9.16
C GLU A 87 10.38 -6.47 -7.78
N SER A 88 11.08 -7.59 -7.71
CA SER A 88 11.32 -8.33 -6.47
C SER A 88 12.79 -8.62 -6.29
N GLY A 89 13.34 -8.21 -5.15
CA GLY A 89 14.73 -8.51 -4.79
C GLY A 89 15.76 -7.83 -5.69
N ALA A 90 15.46 -6.69 -6.31
CA ALA A 90 16.43 -5.94 -7.10
C ALA A 90 17.67 -5.61 -6.26
N PRO A 91 18.89 -5.94 -6.72
CA PRO A 91 20.09 -5.70 -5.96
C PRO A 91 20.37 -4.21 -5.85
N ILE A 92 20.66 -3.74 -4.64
CA ILE A 92 21.16 -2.40 -4.36
C ILE A 92 22.41 -2.52 -3.51
N GLU A 93 23.19 -1.45 -3.42
CA GLU A 93 24.36 -1.44 -2.55
C GLU A 93 23.96 -1.66 -1.08
N GLY A 94 24.42 -2.78 -0.51
CA GLY A 94 24.15 -3.17 0.86
C GLY A 94 22.82 -3.90 1.09
N GLY A 95 22.04 -4.23 0.06
CA GLY A 95 20.86 -5.07 0.21
C GLY A 95 19.94 -5.17 -1.01
N SER A 96 18.63 -5.06 -0.80
CA SER A 96 17.61 -5.32 -1.83
C SER A 96 16.48 -4.29 -1.85
N PHE A 97 15.85 -4.18 -3.02
CA PHE A 97 14.70 -3.33 -3.29
C PHE A 97 13.57 -4.14 -3.92
N ASP A 98 12.38 -4.03 -3.34
CA ASP A 98 11.13 -4.55 -3.88
C ASP A 98 10.23 -3.36 -4.25
N LEU A 99 9.53 -3.45 -5.37
CA LEU A 99 8.47 -2.53 -5.74
C LEU A 99 7.26 -3.31 -6.26
N ALA A 100 6.07 -2.93 -5.80
CA ALA A 100 4.80 -3.37 -6.35
C ALA A 100 4.02 -2.14 -6.79
N ILE A 101 3.58 -2.13 -8.04
CA ILE A 101 2.63 -1.14 -8.55
C ILE A 101 1.38 -1.86 -9.04
N ALA A 102 0.23 -1.29 -8.72
CA ALA A 102 -1.07 -1.83 -9.09
C ALA A 102 -2.07 -0.69 -9.33
N ASP A 103 -2.99 -0.95 -10.24
CA ASP A 103 -4.17 -0.11 -10.40
C ASP A 103 -5.01 -0.16 -9.12
N ALA A 104 -5.39 1.00 -8.60
CA ALA A 104 -6.19 1.11 -7.39
C ALA A 104 -7.70 0.97 -7.63
N GLN A 105 -8.13 1.03 -8.90
CA GLN A 105 -9.52 0.98 -9.36
C GLN A 105 -9.92 -0.43 -9.84
N ASP A 106 -9.32 -1.47 -9.27
CA ASP A 106 -9.62 -2.88 -9.51
C ASP A 106 -10.94 -3.37 -8.86
N ARG A 107 -11.47 -2.56 -7.93
CA ARG A 107 -12.60 -2.90 -7.05
C ARG A 107 -13.56 -1.71 -6.93
N PHE A 108 -14.76 -1.96 -6.39
CA PHE A 108 -15.75 -0.92 -6.16
C PHE A 108 -15.32 0.05 -5.05
N ASN A 109 -15.31 1.35 -5.34
CA ASN A 109 -14.97 2.37 -4.33
C ASN A 109 -16.16 2.64 -3.39
N ILE A 110 -16.05 2.24 -2.12
CA ILE A 110 -17.13 2.41 -1.14
C ILE A 110 -17.43 3.88 -0.84
N ASN A 111 -16.47 4.79 -1.06
CA ASN A 111 -16.69 6.22 -0.90
C ASN A 111 -17.70 6.78 -1.93
N ALA A 112 -18.04 6.05 -3.00
CA ALA A 112 -19.13 6.41 -3.91
C ALA A 112 -20.51 6.44 -3.21
N LEU A 113 -20.67 5.75 -2.06
CA LEU A 113 -21.92 5.67 -1.31
C LEU A 113 -22.17 6.84 -0.36
N MET A 114 -21.21 7.77 -0.23
CA MET A 114 -21.32 8.94 0.65
C MET A 114 -22.50 9.84 0.27
N GLN A 115 -22.80 9.93 -1.03
CA GLN A 115 -23.96 10.63 -1.57
C GLN A 115 -24.95 9.60 -2.13
N PRO A 116 -26.25 9.93 -2.24
CA PRO A 116 -27.20 9.09 -2.98
C PRO A 116 -26.81 9.00 -4.46
N ASP A 117 -26.31 7.84 -4.87
CA ASP A 117 -26.04 7.48 -6.27
C ASP A 117 -26.71 6.13 -6.61
N PRO A 118 -27.69 6.11 -7.52
CA PRO A 118 -28.34 4.88 -7.97
C PRO A 118 -27.38 3.87 -8.59
N VAL A 119 -26.33 4.32 -9.28
CA VAL A 119 -25.34 3.44 -9.91
C VAL A 119 -24.50 2.75 -8.84
N ALA A 120 -23.92 3.53 -7.91
CA ALA A 120 -23.19 2.98 -6.77
C ALA A 120 -24.06 2.04 -5.91
N ALA A 121 -25.32 2.41 -5.65
CA ALA A 121 -26.26 1.58 -4.90
C ALA A 121 -26.55 0.25 -5.63
N GLY A 122 -26.74 0.29 -6.95
CA GLY A 122 -26.94 -0.91 -7.76
C GLY A 122 -25.72 -1.83 -7.78
N ILE A 123 -24.51 -1.27 -7.86
CA ILE A 123 -23.26 -2.06 -7.79
C ILE A 123 -23.11 -2.70 -6.40
N LEU A 124 -23.33 -1.93 -5.32
CA LEU A 124 -23.30 -2.47 -3.96
C LEU A 124 -24.33 -3.59 -3.78
N GLY A 125 -25.54 -3.44 -4.31
CA GLY A 125 -26.57 -4.48 -4.27
C GLY A 125 -26.11 -5.79 -4.92
N ARG A 126 -25.45 -5.72 -6.08
CA ARG A 126 -24.85 -6.89 -6.74
C ARG A 126 -23.72 -7.50 -5.91
N ILE A 127 -22.84 -6.68 -5.32
CA ILE A 127 -21.77 -7.15 -4.43
C ILE A 127 -22.35 -7.83 -3.20
N ALA A 128 -23.34 -7.22 -2.55
CA ALA A 128 -24.01 -7.75 -1.35
C ALA A 128 -24.68 -9.10 -1.65
N GLY A 129 -25.42 -9.19 -2.76
CA GLY A 129 -26.04 -10.44 -3.21
C GLY A 129 -25.00 -11.52 -3.52
N ALA A 130 -23.89 -11.14 -4.18
CA ALA A 130 -22.80 -12.07 -4.43
C ALA A 130 -22.20 -12.58 -3.11
N VAL A 131 -21.83 -11.69 -2.19
CA VAL A 131 -21.24 -12.03 -0.87
C VAL A 131 -22.19 -12.84 0.01
N GLY A 132 -23.50 -12.79 -0.24
CA GLY A 132 -24.53 -13.44 0.57
C GLY A 132 -24.93 -12.59 1.79
N MET A 133 -24.83 -11.27 1.68
CA MET A 133 -25.31 -10.33 2.68
C MET A 133 -26.83 -10.19 2.58
N SER A 134 -27.51 -10.08 3.72
CA SER A 134 -28.92 -9.69 3.76
C SER A 134 -29.10 -8.21 3.38
N GLU A 135 -30.31 -7.84 2.97
CA GLU A 135 -30.65 -6.43 2.70
C GLU A 135 -30.40 -5.53 3.92
N GLU A 136 -30.69 -6.04 5.13
CA GLU A 136 -30.41 -5.34 6.38
C GLU A 136 -28.91 -5.10 6.58
N GLN A 137 -28.07 -6.11 6.32
CA GLN A 137 -26.61 -5.99 6.42
C GLN A 137 -26.08 -4.97 5.41
N ALA A 138 -26.57 -4.97 4.18
CA ALA A 138 -26.18 -4.02 3.14
C ALA A 138 -26.61 -2.58 3.48
N ALA A 139 -27.83 -2.41 4.01
CA ALA A 139 -28.32 -1.12 4.47
C ALA A 139 -27.49 -0.57 5.64
N LYS A 140 -27.18 -1.41 6.63
CA LYS A 140 -26.31 -1.06 7.77
C LYS A 140 -24.90 -0.67 7.32
N ALA A 141 -24.32 -1.41 6.38
CA ALA A 141 -23.01 -1.09 5.82
C ALA A 141 -23.02 0.28 5.11
N THR A 142 -24.04 0.55 4.31
CA THR A 142 -24.22 1.84 3.62
C THR A 142 -24.34 2.99 4.63
N ALA A 143 -25.17 2.82 5.66
CA ALA A 143 -25.34 3.82 6.72
C ALA A 143 -24.03 4.07 7.49
N ALA A 144 -23.27 3.01 7.80
CA ALA A 144 -21.98 3.13 8.47
C ALA A 144 -20.95 3.89 7.62
N ILE A 145 -20.87 3.61 6.32
CA ILE A 145 -19.98 4.33 5.39
C ILE A 145 -20.34 5.82 5.35
N ARG A 146 -21.62 6.16 5.24
CA ARG A 146 -22.08 7.56 5.26
C ARG A 146 -21.76 8.26 6.58
N ALA A 147 -21.95 7.59 7.71
CA ALA A 147 -21.67 8.15 9.02
C ALA A 147 -20.16 8.35 9.29
N ALA A 148 -19.31 7.46 8.76
CA ALA A 148 -17.86 7.56 8.90
C ALA A 148 -17.24 8.69 8.05
N GLY A 149 -17.94 9.12 7.00
CA GLY A 149 -17.38 10.02 5.99
C GLY A 149 -16.39 9.29 5.05
N PRO A 150 -15.51 10.02 4.34
CA PRO A 150 -14.54 9.40 3.46
C PRO A 150 -13.61 8.47 4.23
N VAL A 151 -13.68 7.18 3.93
CA VAL A 151 -12.79 6.18 4.53
C VAL A 151 -11.53 6.03 3.67
N SER A 152 -10.40 5.83 4.34
CA SER A 152 -9.09 5.63 3.70
C SER A 152 -8.60 4.19 3.78
N ASP A 153 -9.29 3.34 4.54
CA ASP A 153 -8.93 1.95 4.82
C ASP A 153 -10.19 1.11 5.02
N LEU A 154 -10.13 -0.17 4.68
CA LEU A 154 -11.22 -1.13 4.83
C LEU A 154 -11.27 -1.81 6.21
N ARG A 155 -10.24 -1.67 7.05
CA ARG A 155 -10.20 -2.22 8.43
C ARG A 155 -11.47 -1.91 9.25
N PRO A 156 -12.06 -0.69 9.18
CA PRO A 156 -13.30 -0.40 9.89
C PRO A 156 -14.50 -1.26 9.46
N LEU A 157 -14.49 -1.88 8.27
CA LEU A 157 -15.56 -2.79 7.84
C LEU A 157 -15.70 -4.03 8.75
N GLY A 158 -14.64 -4.38 9.51
CA GLY A 158 -14.73 -5.44 10.52
C GLY A 158 -15.79 -5.16 11.61
N ALA A 159 -16.11 -3.89 11.86
CA ALA A 159 -17.13 -3.51 12.84
C ALA A 159 -18.58 -3.81 12.38
N LEU A 160 -18.78 -4.20 11.11
CA LEU A 160 -20.10 -4.55 10.58
C LEU A 160 -20.63 -5.87 11.16
N GLY A 161 -19.76 -6.69 11.77
CA GLY A 161 -20.15 -7.99 12.35
C GLY A 161 -20.47 -9.05 11.30
N LEU A 162 -19.90 -8.92 10.09
CA LEU A 162 -20.04 -9.93 9.04
C LEU A 162 -19.25 -11.20 9.40
N PRO A 163 -19.77 -12.40 9.07
CA PRO A 163 -19.01 -13.64 9.16
C PRO A 163 -17.64 -13.51 8.45
N PRO A 164 -16.56 -14.16 8.95
CA PRO A 164 -15.22 -14.01 8.37
C PRO A 164 -15.14 -14.27 6.86
N GLY A 165 -15.88 -15.26 6.36
CA GLY A 165 -15.94 -15.57 4.93
C GLY A 165 -16.62 -14.47 4.11
N GLN A 166 -17.70 -13.87 4.63
CA GLN A 166 -18.37 -12.74 3.98
C GLN A 166 -17.48 -11.50 3.97
N LEU A 167 -16.83 -11.20 5.10
CA LEU A 167 -15.92 -10.06 5.22
C LEU A 167 -14.72 -10.20 4.26
N ALA A 168 -14.10 -11.38 4.21
CA ALA A 168 -12.97 -11.63 3.31
C ALA A 168 -13.37 -11.44 1.84
N ARG A 169 -14.54 -11.94 1.43
CA ARG A 169 -15.03 -11.75 0.07
C ARG A 169 -15.41 -10.30 -0.22
N LEU A 170 -16.06 -9.61 0.71
CA LEU A 170 -16.37 -8.18 0.59
C LEU A 170 -15.08 -7.37 0.41
N SER A 171 -14.05 -7.60 1.24
CA SER A 171 -12.75 -6.95 1.12
C SER A 171 -12.05 -7.20 -0.22
N GLY A 172 -12.34 -8.32 -0.89
CA GLY A 172 -11.84 -8.62 -2.23
C GLY A 172 -12.58 -7.90 -3.37
N LEU A 173 -13.77 -7.35 -3.10
CA LEU A 173 -14.63 -6.71 -4.10
C LEU A 173 -14.72 -5.19 -3.94
N VAL A 174 -14.24 -4.65 -2.81
CA VAL A 174 -14.33 -3.22 -2.51
C VAL A 174 -12.97 -2.59 -2.21
N THR A 175 -12.88 -1.27 -2.42
CA THR A 175 -11.72 -0.43 -2.10
C THR A 175 -12.21 0.88 -1.49
N ALA A 176 -11.30 1.62 -0.86
CA ALA A 176 -11.56 2.94 -0.29
C ALA A 176 -10.58 3.94 -0.90
N LEU A 177 -11.07 4.75 -1.84
CA LEU A 177 -10.28 5.72 -2.60
C LEU A 177 -10.80 7.15 -2.35
N PRO A 178 -9.91 8.15 -2.26
CA PRO A 178 -10.28 9.52 -1.91
C PRO A 178 -11.00 10.30 -3.03
N TYR A 179 -11.10 9.73 -4.24
CA TYR A 179 -11.75 10.35 -5.39
C TYR A 179 -12.80 9.43 -5.98
N ASP A 180 -13.77 10.03 -6.65
CA ASP A 180 -14.69 9.28 -7.50
C ASP A 180 -13.93 8.52 -8.58
N SER A 181 -14.34 7.28 -8.82
CA SER A 181 -13.62 6.35 -9.68
C SER A 181 -14.54 5.28 -10.24
N ARG A 182 -14.33 4.98 -11.52
CA ARG A 182 -14.94 3.83 -12.20
C ARG A 182 -14.07 2.61 -12.01
N ILE A 183 -14.67 1.43 -12.03
CA ILE A 183 -13.94 0.16 -11.92
C ILE A 183 -13.27 -0.13 -13.26
N ASN A 184 -11.95 -0.28 -13.28
CA ASN A 184 -11.22 -0.61 -14.49
C ASN A 184 -11.31 -2.11 -14.78
N LEU A 185 -11.95 -2.46 -15.90
CA LEU A 185 -12.12 -3.85 -16.33
C LEU A 185 -10.77 -4.55 -16.62
N ASN A 186 -9.72 -3.80 -16.97
CA ASN A 186 -8.39 -4.36 -17.20
C ASN A 186 -7.65 -4.70 -15.89
N ALA A 187 -8.08 -4.14 -14.76
CA ALA A 187 -7.51 -4.41 -13.44
C ALA A 187 -8.39 -5.32 -12.56
N ALA A 188 -9.70 -5.33 -12.80
CA ALA A 188 -10.66 -6.05 -11.98
C ALA A 188 -10.43 -7.57 -11.96
N SER A 189 -10.62 -8.21 -10.80
CA SER A 189 -10.56 -9.67 -10.68
C SER A 189 -11.69 -10.36 -11.44
N GLU A 190 -11.55 -11.66 -11.72
CA GLU A 190 -12.63 -12.45 -12.33
C GLU A 190 -13.93 -12.39 -11.48
N ASP A 191 -13.82 -12.49 -10.15
CA ASP A 191 -14.98 -12.39 -9.24
C ASP A 191 -15.65 -11.01 -9.35
N MET A 192 -14.87 -9.93 -9.39
CA MET A 192 -15.42 -8.58 -9.57
C MET A 192 -16.10 -8.42 -10.94
N LEU A 193 -15.51 -8.96 -12.01
CA LEU A 193 -16.10 -8.93 -13.34
C LEU A 193 -17.41 -9.74 -13.40
N ALA A 194 -17.47 -10.89 -12.74
CA ALA A 194 -18.69 -11.70 -12.66
C ALA A 194 -19.81 -10.94 -11.95
N VAL A 195 -19.49 -10.21 -10.87
CA VAL A 195 -20.45 -9.36 -10.15
C VAL A 195 -20.90 -8.16 -11.00
N LEU A 196 -20.00 -7.53 -11.75
CA LEU A 196 -20.34 -6.37 -12.59
C LEU A 196 -21.20 -6.73 -13.79
N THR A 197 -20.88 -7.84 -14.46
CA THR A 197 -21.60 -8.30 -15.65
C THR A 197 -22.86 -9.07 -15.31
N GLY A 198 -22.95 -9.66 -14.12
CA GLY A 198 -23.98 -10.63 -13.78
C GLY A 198 -23.82 -11.96 -14.55
N ASP A 199 -22.68 -12.17 -15.22
CA ASP A 199 -22.39 -13.32 -16.06
C ASP A 199 -20.95 -13.82 -15.84
N ALA A 200 -20.82 -14.94 -15.15
CA ALA A 200 -19.52 -15.57 -14.89
C ALA A 200 -18.80 -16.02 -16.17
N MET A 201 -19.53 -16.40 -17.22
CA MET A 201 -18.93 -16.77 -18.51
C MET A 201 -18.43 -15.55 -19.26
N ALA A 202 -19.14 -14.42 -19.20
CA ALA A 202 -18.63 -13.14 -19.71
C ALA A 202 -17.33 -12.75 -18.98
N ALA A 203 -17.31 -12.81 -17.64
CA ALA A 203 -16.11 -12.52 -16.85
C ALA A 203 -14.90 -13.36 -17.28
N ARG A 204 -15.06 -14.67 -17.44
CA ARG A 204 -14.01 -15.58 -17.92
C ARG A 204 -13.51 -15.22 -19.32
N ARG A 205 -14.41 -14.86 -20.24
CA ARG A 205 -14.03 -14.47 -21.60
C ARG A 205 -13.24 -13.15 -21.63
N ILE A 206 -13.59 -12.20 -20.76
CA ILE A 206 -12.82 -10.97 -20.56
C ILE A 206 -11.42 -11.32 -20.03
N VAL A 207 -11.34 -12.14 -18.98
CA VAL A 207 -10.05 -12.60 -18.39
C VAL A 207 -9.17 -13.26 -19.45
N ALA A 208 -9.70 -14.25 -20.18
CA ALA A 208 -8.95 -14.97 -21.21
C ALA A 208 -8.45 -14.05 -22.34
N THR A 209 -9.20 -12.99 -22.65
CA THR A 209 -8.77 -11.98 -23.63
C THR A 209 -7.62 -11.15 -23.08
N ARG A 210 -7.72 -10.67 -21.83
CA ARG A 210 -6.62 -9.96 -21.15
C ARG A 210 -5.35 -10.80 -21.05
N GLU A 211 -5.46 -12.07 -20.71
CA GLU A 211 -4.30 -12.97 -20.60
C GLU A 211 -3.59 -13.18 -21.94
N ARG A 212 -4.35 -13.19 -23.04
CA ARG A 212 -3.82 -13.41 -24.37
C ARG A 212 -3.12 -12.19 -24.98
N GLN A 213 -3.64 -10.98 -24.76
CA GLN A 213 -3.13 -9.77 -25.43
C GLN A 213 -2.72 -8.64 -24.47
N GLY A 214 -2.85 -8.85 -23.16
CA GLY A 214 -2.50 -7.89 -22.10
C GLY A 214 -3.68 -7.07 -21.56
N PHE A 215 -4.70 -6.81 -22.38
CA PHE A 215 -5.84 -5.96 -22.03
C PHE A 215 -7.09 -6.27 -22.87
N VAL A 216 -8.21 -5.64 -22.53
CA VAL A 216 -9.44 -5.60 -23.32
C VAL A 216 -9.77 -4.18 -23.75
N THR A 217 -10.29 -4.06 -24.96
CA THR A 217 -10.81 -2.82 -25.54
C THR A 217 -12.34 -2.84 -25.58
N ALA A 218 -12.94 -1.69 -25.90
CA ALA A 218 -14.39 -1.63 -26.14
C ALA A 218 -14.82 -2.52 -27.34
N ALA A 219 -13.96 -2.66 -28.35
CA ALA A 219 -14.22 -3.52 -29.51
C ALA A 219 -14.19 -5.01 -29.13
N ASP A 220 -13.29 -5.41 -28.23
CA ASP A 220 -13.25 -6.78 -27.70
C ASP A 220 -14.52 -7.10 -26.92
N LEU A 221 -14.97 -6.18 -26.07
CA LEU A 221 -16.22 -6.34 -25.31
C LEU A 221 -17.42 -6.50 -26.25
N ALA A 222 -17.50 -5.69 -27.30
CA ALA A 222 -18.56 -5.81 -28.31
C ALA A 222 -18.51 -7.18 -29.02
N THR A 223 -17.32 -7.66 -29.39
CA THR A 223 -17.12 -8.99 -30.00
C THR A 223 -17.53 -10.12 -29.06
N LEU A 224 -17.34 -9.94 -27.76
CA LEU A 224 -17.78 -10.87 -26.72
C LEU A 224 -19.29 -10.75 -26.40
N ASN A 225 -20.03 -9.85 -27.05
CA ASN A 225 -21.41 -9.51 -26.71
C ASN A 225 -21.57 -9.09 -25.24
N VAL A 226 -20.57 -8.35 -24.72
CA VAL A 226 -20.60 -7.78 -23.37
C VAL A 226 -20.76 -6.27 -23.48
N SER A 227 -21.87 -5.75 -22.99
CA SER A 227 -22.05 -4.31 -22.82
C SER A 227 -21.17 -3.78 -21.69
N MET A 228 -20.64 -2.57 -21.83
CA MET A 228 -19.88 -1.91 -20.77
C MET A 228 -20.75 -1.79 -19.50
N PRO A 229 -20.35 -2.42 -18.36
CA PRO A 229 -21.11 -2.32 -17.13
C PRO A 229 -21.17 -0.88 -16.61
N GLN A 230 -22.30 -0.49 -16.01
CA GLN A 230 -22.40 0.82 -15.36
C GLN A 230 -21.39 0.94 -14.22
N GLY A 231 -20.77 2.13 -14.10
CA GLY A 231 -19.71 2.38 -13.12
C GLY A 231 -18.37 1.72 -13.46
N ALA A 232 -18.24 1.09 -14.63
CA ALA A 232 -16.98 0.54 -15.11
C ALA A 232 -16.38 1.37 -16.27
N GLY A 233 -15.11 1.13 -16.55
CA GLY A 233 -14.38 1.72 -17.67
C GLY A 233 -13.12 0.93 -17.99
N LEU A 234 -12.31 1.46 -18.91
CA LEU A 234 -11.03 0.88 -19.32
C LEU A 234 -9.82 1.68 -18.82
N THR A 235 -10.06 2.84 -18.19
CA THR A 235 -9.05 3.79 -17.75
C THR A 235 -9.09 3.99 -16.23
N SER A 236 -7.94 4.29 -15.65
CA SER A 236 -7.73 4.59 -14.25
C SER A 236 -6.97 5.89 -14.05
N ASN A 237 -7.22 6.53 -12.91
CA ASN A 237 -6.49 7.70 -12.46
C ASN A 237 -5.78 7.45 -11.13
N LEU A 238 -5.96 6.29 -10.50
CA LEU A 238 -5.43 6.00 -9.17
C LEU A 238 -4.60 4.73 -9.19
N PHE A 239 -3.40 4.83 -8.64
CA PHE A 239 -2.42 3.74 -8.65
C PHE A 239 -1.76 3.63 -7.29
N TRP A 240 -1.70 2.41 -6.77
CA TRP A 240 -0.93 2.10 -5.59
C TRP A 240 0.50 1.79 -5.97
N VAL A 241 1.44 2.33 -5.18
CA VAL A 241 2.86 1.98 -5.25
C VAL A 241 3.31 1.58 -3.86
N ARG A 242 3.89 0.41 -3.72
CA ARG A 242 4.47 -0.06 -2.47
C ARG A 242 5.91 -0.47 -2.73
N SER A 243 6.82 0.04 -1.92
CA SER A 243 8.23 -0.31 -1.99
C SER A 243 8.72 -0.82 -0.65
N ARG A 244 9.69 -1.73 -0.70
CA ARG A 244 10.47 -2.15 0.46
C ARG A 244 11.93 -2.08 0.11
N VAL A 245 12.71 -1.49 1.00
CA VAL A 245 14.16 -1.48 0.91
C VAL A 245 14.71 -2.17 2.14
N ARG A 246 15.69 -3.06 1.93
CA ARG A 246 16.47 -3.68 3.00
C ARG A 246 17.93 -3.33 2.79
N ILE A 247 18.59 -2.82 3.83
CA ILE A 247 20.03 -2.55 3.86
C ILE A 247 20.55 -3.12 5.17
N GLY A 248 21.41 -4.13 5.12
CA GLY A 248 21.76 -4.92 6.30
C GLY A 248 20.50 -5.44 7.00
N ASP A 249 20.36 -5.16 8.30
CA ASP A 249 19.19 -5.52 9.11
C ASP A 249 18.07 -4.46 9.07
N THR A 250 18.33 -3.32 8.45
CA THR A 250 17.39 -2.20 8.40
C THR A 250 16.41 -2.37 7.24
N SER A 251 15.11 -2.38 7.53
CA SER A 251 14.05 -2.41 6.51
C SER A 251 13.15 -1.18 6.58
N GLN A 252 12.91 -0.56 5.42
CA GLN A 252 11.96 0.54 5.27
C GLN A 252 10.89 0.15 4.25
N GLN A 253 9.63 0.48 4.55
CA GLN A 253 8.50 0.28 3.64
C GLN A 253 7.78 1.61 3.43
N LEU A 254 7.52 1.93 2.18
CA LEU A 254 6.79 3.11 1.76
C LEU A 254 5.63 2.68 0.86
N THR A 255 4.43 3.07 1.20
CA THR A 255 3.23 2.89 0.37
C THR A 255 2.69 4.25 -0.01
N SER A 256 2.33 4.42 -1.27
CA SER A 256 1.87 5.68 -1.82
C SER A 256 0.67 5.44 -2.73
N LEU A 257 -0.28 6.37 -2.68
CA LEU A 257 -1.36 6.46 -3.65
C LEU A 257 -1.04 7.61 -4.60
N ILE A 258 -0.97 7.32 -5.89
CA ILE A 258 -0.72 8.30 -6.94
C ILE A 258 -2.03 8.56 -7.68
N ALA A 259 -2.35 9.84 -7.89
CA ALA A 259 -3.47 10.28 -8.70
C ALA A 259 -2.98 10.95 -9.98
N ARG A 260 -3.55 10.57 -11.13
CA ARG A 260 -3.44 11.30 -12.39
C ARG A 260 -4.55 12.34 -12.43
N LYS A 261 -4.18 13.61 -12.57
CA LYS A 261 -5.09 14.75 -12.61
C LYS A 261 -4.84 15.55 -13.88
N ASP A 262 -5.89 16.12 -14.46
CA ASP A 262 -5.72 17.03 -15.59
C ASP A 262 -4.92 18.27 -15.15
N THR A 263 -4.02 18.73 -16.02
CA THR A 263 -3.32 20.00 -15.80
C THR A 263 -4.26 21.16 -16.10
N PRO A 264 -4.23 22.27 -15.32
CA PRO A 264 -5.08 23.44 -15.55
C PRO A 264 -4.97 24.02 -16.97
N ASP A 265 -3.78 23.91 -17.58
CA ASP A 265 -3.46 24.50 -18.88
C ASP A 265 -3.86 23.60 -20.07
N GLY A 266 -4.53 22.47 -19.83
CA GLY A 266 -4.94 21.52 -20.87
C GLY A 266 -3.79 20.70 -21.48
N GLY A 267 -2.57 20.81 -20.95
CA GLY A 267 -1.35 20.12 -21.41
C GLY A 267 -1.27 18.62 -21.09
N GLY A 268 -2.40 17.95 -20.83
CA GLY A 268 -2.50 16.53 -20.48
C GLY A 268 -2.68 16.28 -18.98
N LYS A 269 -2.25 15.10 -18.51
CA LYS A 269 -2.35 14.69 -17.11
C LYS A 269 -1.01 14.80 -16.39
N GLN A 270 -1.07 15.19 -15.12
CA GLN A 270 0.01 15.16 -14.16
C GLN A 270 -0.25 14.04 -13.14
N ALA A 271 0.79 13.26 -12.81
CA ALA A 271 0.73 12.28 -11.75
C ALA A 271 1.25 12.91 -10.45
N VAL A 272 0.48 12.81 -9.37
CA VAL A 272 0.81 13.39 -8.06
C VAL A 272 0.55 12.40 -6.94
N VAL A 273 1.42 12.39 -5.92
CA VAL A 273 1.21 11.58 -4.72
C VAL A 273 0.11 12.24 -3.88
N VAL A 274 -0.98 11.51 -3.62
CA VAL A 274 -2.16 11.98 -2.87
C VAL A 274 -2.31 11.32 -1.51
N GLY A 275 -1.52 10.27 -1.24
CA GLY A 275 -1.47 9.61 0.05
C GLY A 275 -0.13 8.90 0.23
N ARG A 276 0.36 8.85 1.46
CA ARG A 276 1.64 8.22 1.80
C ARG A 276 1.59 7.60 3.20
N TRP A 277 2.07 6.37 3.31
CA TRP A 277 2.07 5.56 4.52
C TRP A 277 3.43 4.86 4.68
N VAL A 278 3.90 4.76 5.92
CA VAL A 278 5.19 4.13 6.26
C VAL A 278 4.96 2.90 7.12
N GLY A 279 5.68 1.82 6.83
CA GLY A 279 5.62 0.59 7.61
C GLY A 279 4.23 -0.04 7.65
N ALA A 280 3.76 -0.42 8.84
CA ALA A 280 2.49 -1.13 9.05
C ALA A 280 1.24 -0.26 8.92
N SER A 281 1.39 1.05 8.68
CA SER A 281 0.25 1.97 8.53
C SER A 281 -0.43 1.90 7.16
N ALA A 282 0.16 1.18 6.20
CA ALA A 282 -0.35 1.06 4.84
C ALA A 282 -1.78 0.49 4.81
N PRO A 283 -2.67 1.03 3.94
CA PRO A 283 -4.02 0.50 3.77
C PRO A 283 -4.03 -0.96 3.33
N VAL A 284 -4.97 -1.75 3.84
CA VAL A 284 -5.07 -3.18 3.50
C VAL A 284 -5.37 -3.43 2.03
N GLN A 285 -5.97 -2.46 1.34
CA GLN A 285 -6.25 -2.52 -0.09
C GLN A 285 -5.03 -2.24 -1.00
N ALA A 286 -3.91 -1.80 -0.43
CA ALA A 286 -2.66 -1.62 -1.18
C ALA A 286 -2.08 -2.99 -1.61
N PRO A 287 -1.37 -3.06 -2.75
CA PRO A 287 -0.80 -4.31 -3.23
C PRO A 287 0.18 -4.88 -2.22
N ARG A 288 0.26 -6.20 -2.19
CA ARG A 288 1.32 -6.90 -1.47
C ARG A 288 2.62 -6.73 -2.23
N LEU A 289 3.72 -6.66 -1.49
CA LEU A 289 5.03 -6.79 -2.09
C LEU A 289 5.22 -8.25 -2.54
N PRO A 290 5.92 -8.46 -3.67
CA PRO A 290 6.35 -9.79 -4.07
C PRO A 290 7.28 -10.43 -3.03
#